data_AF-A0A8T9QFI3-F1
#
_entry.id   AF-A0A8T9QFI3-F1
#
_cell.length_a   1.000
_cell.length_b   1.000
_cell.length_c   1.000
_cell.angle_alpha   90.00
_cell.angle_beta   90.00
_cell.angle_gamma   90.00
#
_symmetry.space_group_name_H-M   'P 1'
#
loop_
_entity.id
_entity.type
_entity.pdbx_description
1 polymer ?
#
loop_
_entity_poly.entity_id
_entity_poly.type
_entity_poly.pdbx_seq_one_letter_code
_entity_poly.pdbx_strand_id
1 'polypeptide(L)'
;MKTTFLLVLGLAVASCGSDSTTGTATTSATAVASPTSSANPDPRVTTIRKQHELLLAKQKEYEAQLGQLKGYEKLTPQREKKSKEQFASLIERSQANLTALGQLNPDKAQDPAQVSLVGEIAEKEAYLVTLGERQLAGIHNEHYLNNR
;
A
#
# COMPACT_ATOMS: atom_id res chain seq x y z
N MET A 1 -3.24 41.76 -26.09
CA MET A 1 -4.34 42.64 -25.61
C MET A 1 -4.91 41.96 -24.37
N LYS A 2 -4.58 42.44 -23.17
CA LYS A 2 -5.16 43.59 -22.43
C LYS A 2 -6.47 43.17 -21.74
N THR A 3 -6.34 42.91 -20.42
CA THR A 3 -7.30 43.12 -19.31
C THR A 3 -8.66 42.39 -19.41
N THR A 4 -9.24 41.87 -18.33
CA THR A 4 -9.81 42.72 -17.26
C THR A 4 -10.21 41.86 -16.06
N PHE A 5 -9.63 42.21 -14.92
CA PHE A 5 -10.11 41.98 -13.56
C PHE A 5 -11.17 43.05 -13.25
N LEU A 6 -12.27 42.70 -12.56
CA LEU A 6 -13.29 43.55 -11.87
C LEU A 6 -14.53 42.64 -11.67
N LEU A 7 -15.33 42.63 -10.59
CA LEU A 7 -15.63 43.61 -9.55
C LEU A 7 -16.40 42.91 -8.40
N VAL A 8 -16.02 43.22 -7.16
CA VAL A 8 -16.78 43.51 -5.91
C VAL A 8 -18.25 43.04 -5.75
N LEU A 9 -18.53 42.48 -4.55
CA LEU A 9 -19.76 42.65 -3.75
C LEU A 9 -19.36 42.41 -2.27
N GLY A 10 -19.58 43.23 -1.23
CA GLY A 10 -20.36 44.45 -1.04
C GLY A 10 -21.52 44.21 -0.03
N LEU A 11 -21.33 44.50 1.27
CA LEU A 11 -22.30 45.00 2.30
C LEU A 11 -21.74 44.67 3.72
N ALA A 12 -21.36 45.60 4.64
CA ALA A 12 -22.09 46.69 5.33
C ALA A 12 -23.01 46.12 6.46
N VAL A 13 -23.17 46.61 7.71
CA VAL A 13 -22.79 47.78 8.53
C VAL A 13 -22.98 47.40 10.03
N ALA A 14 -22.47 48.25 10.96
CA ALA A 14 -22.96 48.56 12.32
C ALA A 14 -22.39 47.73 13.49
N SER A 15 -22.09 48.27 14.69
CA SER A 15 -22.30 49.59 15.30
C SER A 15 -21.30 49.85 16.45
N CYS A 16 -21.03 51.13 16.68
CA CYS A 16 -20.68 51.85 17.91
C CYS A 16 -20.48 51.11 19.25
N GLY A 17 -19.34 51.38 19.89
CA GLY A 17 -19.27 52.01 21.23
C GLY A 17 -19.17 51.11 22.46
N SER A 18 -18.03 51.15 23.16
CA SER A 18 -17.92 51.67 24.55
C SER A 18 -16.51 51.42 25.15
N ASP A 19 -15.97 52.50 25.73
CA ASP A 19 -15.05 52.62 26.87
C ASP A 19 -13.89 51.63 27.10
N SER A 20 -12.69 52.20 26.94
CA SER A 20 -11.58 52.26 27.91
C SER A 20 -11.50 51.14 28.97
N THR A 21 -10.64 50.16 28.74
CA THR A 21 -9.93 49.47 29.82
C THR A 21 -8.53 49.10 29.36
N THR A 22 -7.54 49.56 30.13
CA THR A 22 -6.11 49.27 30.00
C THR A 22 -5.89 47.77 30.16
N GLY A 23 -5.71 47.06 29.05
CA GLY A 23 -5.48 45.62 29.01
C GLY A 23 -4.12 45.30 28.40
N THR A 24 -3.22 44.84 29.25
CA THR A 24 -1.87 44.34 29.00
C THR A 24 -1.69 43.70 27.61
N ALA A 25 -0.72 44.21 26.85
CA ALA A 25 -0.25 43.60 25.61
C ALA A 25 0.15 42.14 25.86
N THR A 26 -0.70 41.21 25.42
CA THR A 26 -0.33 39.82 25.24
C THR A 26 -0.15 39.63 23.75
N THR A 27 1.10 39.69 23.31
CA THR A 27 1.50 39.29 21.97
C THR A 27 1.24 37.80 21.86
N SER A 28 0.05 37.42 21.38
CA SER A 28 -0.19 36.08 20.88
C SER A 28 0.63 35.94 19.61
N ALA A 29 1.91 35.59 19.77
CA ALA A 29 2.66 34.99 18.70
C ALA A 29 1.91 33.70 18.35
N THR A 30 1.15 33.75 17.26
CA THR A 30 0.76 32.55 16.54
C THR A 30 2.06 31.79 16.28
N ALA A 31 2.35 30.82 17.12
CA ALA A 31 3.32 29.79 16.79
C ALA A 31 2.72 29.10 15.57
N VAL A 32 3.11 29.58 14.40
CA VAL A 32 3.01 28.85 13.15
C VAL A 32 3.80 27.59 13.45
N ALA A 33 3.09 26.55 13.88
CA ALA A 33 3.62 25.21 13.94
C ALA A 33 4.14 24.95 12.55
N SER A 34 5.47 25.03 12.41
CA SER A 34 6.15 24.61 11.21
C SER A 34 5.68 23.18 10.99
N PRO A 35 5.09 22.83 9.83
CA PRO A 35 4.81 21.43 9.57
C PRO A 35 6.16 20.73 9.65
N THR A 36 6.35 19.92 10.69
CA THR A 36 7.47 19.01 10.79
C THR A 36 7.35 18.07 9.60
N SER A 37 8.00 18.48 8.51
CA SER A 37 8.21 17.70 7.33
C SER A 37 8.96 16.43 7.73
N SER A 38 8.46 15.31 7.21
CA SER A 38 9.02 13.97 7.27
C SER A 38 8.86 13.24 8.61
N ALA A 39 7.64 12.77 8.86
CA ALA A 39 7.51 11.51 9.58
C ALA A 39 8.17 10.42 8.72
N ASN A 40 9.29 9.86 9.19
CA ASN A 40 9.94 8.76 8.49
C ASN A 40 8.92 7.61 8.32
N PRO A 41 8.67 7.15 7.07
CA PRO A 41 7.76 6.05 6.85
C PRO A 41 8.32 4.79 7.51
N ASP A 42 7.43 3.94 8.01
CA ASP A 42 7.80 2.67 8.61
C ASP A 42 8.69 1.86 7.63
N PRO A 43 9.91 1.44 8.04
CA PRO A 43 10.85 0.77 7.14
C PRO A 43 10.29 -0.54 6.56
N ARG A 44 9.30 -1.16 7.22
CA ARG A 44 8.63 -2.37 6.73
C ARG A 44 7.87 -2.14 5.42
N VAL A 45 7.43 -0.91 5.12
CA VAL A 45 6.78 -0.58 3.84
C VAL A 45 7.68 -0.93 2.65
N THR A 46 8.99 -0.66 2.76
CA THR A 46 9.95 -1.02 1.71
C THR A 46 10.12 -2.53 1.62
N THR A 47 10.16 -3.23 2.75
CA THR A 47 10.24 -4.71 2.78
C THR A 47 9.02 -5.34 2.12
N ILE A 48 7.81 -4.86 2.40
CA ILE A 48 6.56 -5.35 1.81
C ILE A 48 6.61 -5.22 0.28
N ARG A 49 7.06 -4.07 -0.25
CA ARG A 49 7.22 -3.88 -1.71
C ARG A 49 8.23 -4.85 -2.33
N LYS A 50 9.39 -5.04 -1.69
CA LYS A 50 10.39 -6.01 -2.15
C LYS A 50 9.85 -7.44 -2.11
N GLN A 51 9.03 -7.78 -1.13
CA GLN A 51 8.39 -9.09 -1.03
C GLN A 51 7.35 -9.31 -2.13
N HIS A 52 6.58 -8.28 -2.50
CA HIS A 52 5.70 -8.33 -3.67
C HIS A 52 6.49 -8.55 -4.97
N GLU A 53 7.57 -7.79 -5.18
CA GLU A 53 8.46 -7.97 -6.35
C GLU A 53 9.05 -9.37 -6.41
N LEU A 54 9.45 -9.91 -5.25
CA LEU A 54 9.93 -11.28 -5.13
C LEU A 54 8.83 -12.30 -5.48
N LEU A 55 7.59 -12.06 -5.06
CA LEU A 55 6.45 -12.93 -5.38
C LEU A 55 6.15 -12.93 -6.89
N LEU A 56 6.21 -11.76 -7.55
CA LEU A 56 6.11 -11.65 -9.01
C LEU A 56 7.23 -12.40 -9.73
N ALA A 57 8.47 -12.30 -9.23
CA ALA A 57 9.60 -13.04 -9.78
C ALA A 57 9.39 -14.55 -9.67
N LYS A 58 8.87 -15.03 -8.53
CA LYS A 58 8.53 -16.45 -8.34
C LYS A 58 7.40 -16.92 -9.25
N GLN A 59 6.39 -16.09 -9.52
CA GLN A 59 5.35 -16.42 -10.51
C GLN A 59 5.97 -16.66 -11.89
N LYS A 60 6.84 -15.74 -12.32
CA LYS A 60 7.52 -15.86 -13.62
C LYS A 60 8.38 -17.13 -13.69
N GLU A 61 9.09 -17.45 -12.61
CA GLU A 61 9.87 -18.69 -12.51
C GLU A 61 8.96 -19.93 -12.57
N TYR A 62 7.84 -19.91 -11.84
CA TYR A 62 6.85 -20.98 -11.84
C TYR A 62 6.27 -21.24 -13.24
N GLU A 63 5.90 -20.18 -13.96
CA GLU A 63 5.42 -20.28 -15.34
C GLU A 63 6.49 -20.84 -16.30
N ALA A 64 7.75 -20.45 -16.10
CA ALA A 64 8.87 -20.99 -16.88
C ALA A 64 9.08 -22.48 -16.61
N GLN A 65 9.05 -22.91 -15.34
CA GLN A 65 9.18 -24.32 -14.96
C GLN A 65 7.99 -25.15 -15.47
N LEU A 66 6.76 -24.62 -15.41
CA LEU A 66 5.57 -25.26 -16.01
C LEU A 66 5.78 -25.56 -17.49
N GLY A 67 6.33 -24.60 -18.24
CA GLY A 67 6.63 -24.77 -19.68
C GLY A 67 7.74 -25.78 -19.97
N GLN A 68 8.53 -26.16 -18.97
CA GLN A 68 9.62 -27.13 -19.10
C GLN A 68 9.20 -28.56 -18.77
N LEU A 69 8.03 -28.76 -18.14
CA LEU A 69 7.51 -30.08 -17.78
C LEU A 69 7.24 -30.92 -19.04
N LYS A 70 7.71 -32.18 -19.04
CA LYS A 70 7.61 -33.11 -20.18
C LYS A 70 7.20 -34.50 -19.73
N GLY A 71 6.68 -35.29 -20.66
CA GLY A 71 6.31 -36.69 -20.42
C GLY A 71 5.34 -36.83 -19.25
N TYR A 72 5.68 -37.67 -18.28
CA TYR A 72 4.85 -37.97 -17.10
C TYR A 72 4.74 -36.81 -16.10
N GLU A 73 5.64 -35.84 -16.15
CA GLU A 73 5.57 -34.64 -15.30
C GLU A 73 4.60 -33.59 -15.87
N LYS A 74 4.20 -33.72 -17.14
CA LYS A 74 3.29 -32.76 -17.77
C LYS A 74 1.93 -32.79 -17.08
N LEU A 75 1.48 -31.62 -16.64
CA LEU A 75 0.17 -31.46 -16.02
C LEU A 75 -0.94 -31.62 -17.06
N THR A 76 -2.10 -32.10 -16.60
CA THR A 76 -3.31 -31.99 -17.42
C THR A 76 -3.67 -30.51 -17.60
N PRO A 77 -4.33 -30.11 -18.71
CA PRO A 77 -4.70 -28.71 -18.93
C PRO A 77 -5.52 -28.10 -17.77
N GLN A 78 -6.39 -28.90 -17.16
CA GLN A 78 -7.19 -28.50 -16.00
C GLN A 78 -6.31 -28.25 -14.77
N ARG A 79 -5.32 -29.12 -14.52
CA ARG A 79 -4.39 -28.97 -13.40
C ARG A 79 -3.47 -27.78 -13.58
N GLU A 80 -2.92 -27.61 -14.78
CA GLU A 80 -2.09 -26.46 -15.13
C GLU A 80 -2.85 -25.14 -14.92
N LYS A 81 -4.10 -25.06 -15.41
CA LYS A 81 -4.97 -23.90 -15.18
C LYS A 81 -5.19 -23.63 -13.70
N LYS A 82 -5.56 -24.66 -12.93
CA LYS A 82 -5.79 -24.53 -11.49
C LYS A 82 -4.56 -24.03 -10.75
N SER A 83 -3.37 -24.53 -11.10
CA SER A 83 -2.16 -24.11 -10.40
C SER A 83 -1.73 -22.69 -10.77
N LYS A 84 -1.90 -22.28 -12.04
CA LYS A 84 -1.76 -20.87 -12.44
C LYS A 84 -2.72 -19.95 -11.69
N GLU A 85 -3.98 -20.34 -11.53
CA GLU A 85 -4.98 -19.60 -10.75
C GLU A 85 -4.60 -19.50 -9.26
N GLN A 86 -4.05 -20.57 -8.68
CA GLN A 86 -3.55 -20.56 -7.30
C GLN A 86 -2.41 -19.55 -7.13
N PHE A 87 -1.46 -19.50 -8.06
CA PHE A 87 -0.37 -18.53 -7.99
C PHE A 87 -0.89 -17.09 -8.19
N ALA A 88 -1.77 -16.88 -9.16
CA ALA A 88 -2.41 -15.58 -9.42
C ALA A 88 -3.17 -15.06 -8.18
N SER A 89 -3.83 -15.94 -7.42
CA SER A 89 -4.47 -15.59 -6.15
C SER A 89 -3.48 -15.06 -5.11
N LEU A 90 -2.25 -15.57 -5.06
CA LEU A 90 -1.21 -15.03 -4.16
C LEU A 90 -0.84 -13.59 -4.55
N ILE A 91 -0.69 -13.34 -5.86
CA ILE A 91 -0.39 -12.01 -6.40
C ILE A 91 -1.52 -11.02 -6.11
N GLU A 92 -2.77 -11.42 -6.29
CA GLU A 92 -3.94 -10.58 -6.01
C GLU A 92 -3.98 -10.16 -4.53
N ARG A 93 -3.72 -11.12 -3.61
CA ARG A 93 -3.67 -10.84 -2.17
C ARG A 93 -2.52 -9.91 -1.81
N SER A 94 -1.37 -10.06 -2.45
CA SER A 94 -0.22 -9.16 -2.28
C SER A 94 -0.50 -7.76 -2.85
N GLN A 95 -1.21 -7.66 -3.99
CA GLN A 95 -1.64 -6.38 -4.54
C GLN A 95 -2.66 -5.67 -3.61
N ALA A 96 -3.54 -6.43 -2.95
CA ALA A 96 -4.45 -5.88 -1.95
C ALA A 96 -3.68 -5.30 -0.74
N ASN A 97 -2.62 -5.98 -0.29
CA ASN A 97 -1.71 -5.46 0.74
C ASN A 97 -1.06 -4.13 0.32
N LEU A 98 -0.54 -4.04 -0.92
CA LEU A 98 0.05 -2.80 -1.44
C LEU A 98 -0.99 -1.67 -1.56
N THR A 99 -2.22 -2.00 -1.92
CA THR A 99 -3.32 -1.04 -1.99
C THR A 99 -3.63 -0.47 -0.60
N ALA A 100 -3.69 -1.32 0.43
CA ALA A 100 -3.88 -0.90 1.81
C ALA A 100 -2.74 0.02 2.29
N LEU A 101 -1.49 -0.28 1.93
CA LEU A 101 -0.35 0.61 2.22
C LEU A 101 -0.48 1.98 1.53
N GLY A 102 -1.01 2.01 0.29
CA GLY A 102 -1.22 3.25 -0.45
C GLY A 102 -2.30 4.16 0.13
N GLN A 103 -3.14 3.65 1.03
CA GLN A 103 -4.19 4.40 1.71
C GLN A 103 -3.73 5.01 3.05
N LEU A 104 -2.49 4.75 3.48
CA LEU A 104 -1.96 5.30 4.73
C LEU A 104 -1.72 6.81 4.61
N ASN A 105 -2.08 7.55 5.65
CA ASN A 105 -1.78 8.97 5.76
C ASN A 105 -0.30 9.18 6.15
N PRO A 106 0.54 9.80 5.30
CA PRO A 106 1.96 10.01 5.59
C PRO A 106 2.22 10.91 6.81
N ASP A 107 1.32 11.84 7.11
CA ASP A 107 1.44 12.74 8.28
C ASP A 107 1.22 11.99 9.60
N LYS A 108 0.71 10.75 9.53
CA LYS A 108 0.44 9.89 10.67
C LYS A 108 1.36 8.66 10.71
N ALA A 109 2.50 8.67 10.02
CA ALA A 109 3.35 7.47 9.91
C ALA A 109 3.84 6.87 11.26
N GLN A 110 3.78 7.63 12.36
CA GLN A 110 4.12 7.17 13.71
C GLN A 110 2.87 6.86 14.59
N ASP A 111 1.67 6.99 14.03
CA ASP A 111 0.42 6.64 14.69
C ASP A 111 0.42 5.13 15.01
N PRO A 112 0.17 4.71 16.27
CA PRO A 112 0.24 3.31 16.65
C PRO A 112 -0.68 2.39 15.83
N ALA A 113 -1.84 2.87 15.38
CA ALA A 113 -2.75 2.06 14.57
C ALA A 113 -2.20 1.86 13.15
N GLN A 114 -1.60 2.88 12.55
CA GLN A 114 -0.92 2.74 11.25
C GLN A 114 0.32 1.84 11.36
N VAL A 115 1.13 2.01 12.39
CA VAL A 115 2.31 1.17 12.64
C VAL A 115 1.89 -0.30 12.86
N SER A 116 0.80 -0.55 13.58
CA SER A 116 0.25 -1.89 13.75
C SER A 116 -0.23 -2.49 12.43
N LEU A 117 -0.97 -1.71 11.62
CA LEU A 117 -1.47 -2.15 10.32
C LEU A 117 -0.32 -2.49 9.36
N VAL A 118 0.73 -1.67 9.30
CA VAL A 118 1.93 -1.97 8.51
C VAL A 118 2.58 -3.28 8.99
N GLY A 119 2.61 -3.53 10.30
CA GLY A 119 3.09 -4.80 10.85
C GLY A 119 2.28 -6.01 10.40
N GLU A 120 0.97 -5.93 10.49
CA GLU A 120 0.07 -7.00 10.03
C GLU A 120 0.23 -7.26 8.53
N ILE A 121 0.34 -6.20 7.72
CA ILE A 121 0.58 -6.34 6.29
C ILE A 121 1.94 -7.00 6.03
N ALA A 122 3.00 -6.64 6.77
CA ALA A 122 4.31 -7.26 6.64
C ALA A 122 4.28 -8.77 6.92
N GLU A 123 3.54 -9.20 7.94
CA GLU A 123 3.37 -10.62 8.25
C GLU A 123 2.59 -11.36 7.16
N LYS A 124 1.49 -10.77 6.68
CA LYS A 124 0.71 -11.32 5.56
C LYS A 124 1.56 -11.46 4.31
N GLU A 125 2.35 -10.44 3.98
CA GLU A 125 3.18 -10.43 2.79
C GLU A 125 4.29 -11.50 2.86
N ALA A 126 4.97 -11.61 4.01
CA ALA A 126 5.95 -12.67 4.24
C ALA A 126 5.34 -14.08 4.10
N TYR A 127 4.11 -14.26 4.59
CA TYR A 127 3.38 -15.51 4.43
C TYR A 127 3.06 -15.81 2.96
N LEU A 128 2.66 -14.81 2.16
CA LEU A 128 2.42 -14.98 0.73
C LEU A 128 3.69 -15.41 -0.02
N VAL A 129 4.84 -14.79 0.29
CA VAL A 129 6.15 -15.20 -0.26
C VAL A 129 6.44 -16.67 0.07
N THR A 130 6.19 -17.09 1.32
CA THR A 130 6.38 -18.49 1.74
C THR A 130 5.47 -19.45 0.96
N LEU A 131 4.22 -19.06 0.69
CA LEU A 131 3.31 -19.86 -0.14
C LEU A 131 3.78 -19.97 -1.59
N GLY A 132 4.25 -18.86 -2.17
CA GLY A 132 4.82 -18.85 -3.52
C GLY A 132 6.06 -19.74 -3.63
N GLU A 133 6.92 -19.75 -2.60
CA GLU A 133 8.08 -20.65 -2.51
C GLU A 133 7.69 -22.12 -2.47
N ARG A 134 6.69 -22.46 -1.65
CA ARG A 134 6.20 -23.84 -1.56
C ARG A 134 5.58 -24.30 -2.87
N GLN A 135 4.84 -23.42 -3.55
CA GLN A 135 4.23 -23.75 -4.83
C GLN A 135 5.29 -23.97 -5.92
N LEU A 136 6.30 -23.10 -5.97
CA LEU A 136 7.44 -23.25 -6.88
C LEU A 136 8.20 -24.57 -6.62
N ALA A 137 8.56 -24.85 -5.37
CA ALA A 137 9.25 -26.09 -5.00
C ALA A 137 8.39 -27.35 -5.25
N GLY A 138 7.06 -27.22 -5.22
CA GLY A 138 6.11 -28.31 -5.40
C GLY A 138 5.73 -28.61 -6.85
N ILE A 139 6.21 -27.85 -7.82
CA ILE A 139 5.73 -27.93 -9.22
C ILE A 139 5.89 -29.34 -9.83
N HIS A 140 7.02 -30.01 -9.58
CA HIS A 140 7.30 -31.36 -10.08
C HIS A 140 6.53 -32.44 -9.33
N ASN A 141 5.80 -32.11 -8.27
CA ASN A 141 4.94 -33.05 -7.55
C ASN A 141 3.47 -32.91 -7.94
N GLU A 142 3.11 -31.88 -8.71
CA GLU A 142 1.73 -31.60 -9.06
C GLU A 142 1.11 -32.65 -9.98
N HIS A 143 1.91 -33.38 -10.77
CA HIS A 143 1.39 -34.44 -11.64
C HIS A 143 0.83 -35.63 -10.85
N TYR A 144 1.30 -35.88 -9.62
CA TYR A 144 0.70 -36.88 -8.73
C TYR A 144 -0.72 -36.53 -8.28
N LEU A 145 -1.12 -35.27 -8.45
CA LEU A 145 -2.47 -34.79 -8.15
C LEU A 145 -3.41 -34.88 -9.36
N ASN A 146 -2.98 -35.46 -10.48
CA ASN A 146 -3.79 -35.61 -11.70
C ASN A 146 -4.88 -36.68 -11.60
N ASN A 147 -4.85 -37.56 -10.58
CA ASN A 147 -5.73 -38.73 -10.46
C ASN A 147 -6.75 -38.64 -9.29
N ARG A 148 -6.99 -37.45 -8.74
CA ARG A 148 -8.02 -37.21 -7.71
C ARG A 148 -8.97 -36.12 -8.18
#